data_AF-A0A8X7W7S9-F1
#
_entry.id   AF-A0A8X7W7S9-F1
#
_cell.length_a   1.000
_cell.length_b   1.000
_cell.length_c   1.000
_cell.angle_alpha   90.00
_cell.angle_beta   90.00
_cell.angle_gamma   90.00
#
_symmetry.space_group_name_H-M   'P 1'
#
loop_
_entity.id
_entity.type
_entity.pdbx_description
1 polymer ?
#
loop_
_entity_poly.entity_id
_entity_poly.type
_entity_poly.pdbx_seq_one_letter_code
_entity_poly.pdbx_strand_id
1 'polypeptide(L)'
;SLKHNPNGRFVVVCGDGEYIIYTALAWRNRSFGSALEFVWSSEGEHAVRESSSKIKIFSKNFQEKKTVRPTFSAERIFGGTLLAMCSSDFICFYDWAECRLIRRIDVTVKNLYWADSGDLVAIASDSSFYILKLNRDIVSSYMDGGKEIDEEGIEDAFELLNETNERVRTGLWVGDCFIYTNSSWRLNYCVGGEVTTMYHLDRPMYLLGYLANQSRVYLIDKEFNIIGYTLLLSLIEYKTLVMRGDLEQANQVLPSIPKEHHNSVAHFLESRGMTEDALEVATDPDYRFELAIQLGRLEVAKDIAVEAQSESKWKQLGELAMSTGKLGMAEECMRHAVDLSGLLLLYSSLGDAEGLTKLAALAKEQGKNNVAFVCLFMLGKVEDCLHLLVESNRIPEAALIARSYLPSRVSEIVALWRNDLTKISPKAAESLADPEEYPNLFEDWQVALSLEEKAAETRGVHPPARDYGSHTHRDYTTLVEAFRIVQIEEEERLEHGDVIEEVGGEGEEENEEAEEESGDGGKEENAEEEGVVVDADSTDSAVLVNGNESEEQWGITNTTTGVGFVNTYILGSEEGNEEAAERREDKESFIVL
;
A
#
# COMPACT_ATOMS: atom_id res chain seq x y z
N SER A 1 4.60 54.25 1.15
CA SER A 1 3.61 53.23 0.79
C SER A 1 2.90 53.62 -0.50
N LEU A 2 2.50 52.62 -1.29
CA LEU A 2 1.72 52.79 -2.52
C LEU A 2 0.48 51.90 -2.39
N LYS A 3 -0.72 52.47 -2.45
CA LYS A 3 -1.97 51.70 -2.31
C LYS A 3 -3.04 52.21 -3.26
N HIS A 4 -3.78 51.30 -3.87
CA HIS A 4 -5.01 51.66 -4.55
C HIS A 4 -6.12 51.87 -3.52
N ASN A 5 -7.10 52.71 -3.89
CA ASN A 5 -8.37 52.69 -3.18
C ASN A 5 -9.14 51.40 -3.55
N PRO A 6 -10.18 51.00 -2.79
CA PRO A 6 -10.83 49.70 -2.96
C PRO A 6 -11.37 49.42 -4.37
N ASN A 7 -11.83 50.47 -5.08
CA ASN A 7 -12.34 50.34 -6.45
C ASN A 7 -11.29 50.53 -7.56
N GLY A 8 -10.01 50.70 -7.20
CA GLY A 8 -8.89 50.85 -8.13
C GLY A 8 -8.84 52.17 -8.91
N ARG A 9 -9.77 53.11 -8.72
CA ARG A 9 -9.82 54.37 -9.48
C ARG A 9 -8.76 55.38 -9.06
N PHE A 10 -8.31 55.29 -7.82
CA PHE A 10 -7.32 56.18 -7.23
C PHE A 10 -6.16 55.37 -6.67
N VAL A 11 -5.00 56.00 -6.67
CA VAL A 11 -3.78 55.48 -6.06
C VAL A 11 -3.23 56.56 -5.14
N VAL A 12 -2.85 56.16 -3.93
CA VAL A 12 -2.18 57.04 -2.97
C VAL A 12 -0.71 56.67 -2.90
N VAL A 13 0.13 57.69 -2.97
CA VAL A 13 1.55 57.62 -2.64
C VAL A 13 1.71 58.34 -1.31
N CYS A 14 2.20 57.66 -0.28
CA CYS A 14 2.48 58.27 1.03
C CYS A 14 3.93 58.00 1.41
N GLY A 15 4.67 59.04 1.77
CA GLY A 15 6.10 58.97 2.05
C GLY A 15 6.61 60.34 2.48
N ASP A 16 7.75 60.38 3.17
CA ASP A 16 8.42 61.61 3.61
C ASP A 16 7.52 62.60 4.39
N GLY A 17 6.53 62.07 5.12
CA GLY A 17 5.59 62.87 5.92
C GLY A 17 4.43 63.49 5.12
N GLU A 18 4.28 63.11 3.86
CA GLU A 18 3.24 63.60 2.97
C GLU A 18 2.47 62.45 2.30
N TYR A 19 1.29 62.76 1.77
CA TYR A 19 0.55 61.89 0.87
C TYR A 19 0.02 62.66 -0.33
N ILE A 20 -0.08 61.97 -1.46
CA ILE A 20 -0.70 62.48 -2.68
C ILE A 20 -1.60 61.40 -3.27
N ILE A 21 -2.84 61.78 -3.59
CA ILE A 21 -3.83 60.93 -4.26
C ILE A 21 -3.85 61.29 -5.75
N TYR A 22 -3.65 60.28 -6.59
CA TYR A 22 -3.75 60.39 -8.04
C TYR A 22 -4.92 59.57 -8.57
N THR A 23 -5.44 59.92 -9.74
CA THR A 23 -6.24 58.99 -10.55
C THR A 23 -5.33 57.88 -11.08
N ALA A 24 -5.72 56.61 -10.94
CA ALA A 24 -4.87 55.48 -11.30
C ALA A 24 -4.51 55.45 -12.80
N LEU A 25 -5.46 55.74 -13.70
CA LEU A 25 -5.25 55.67 -15.15
C LEU A 25 -4.44 56.83 -15.74
N ALA A 26 -4.77 58.06 -15.35
CA ALA A 26 -4.24 59.28 -15.97
C ALA A 26 -3.20 60.01 -15.11
N TRP A 27 -2.89 59.46 -13.92
CA TRP A 27 -1.95 60.04 -12.94
C TRP A 27 -2.20 61.52 -12.60
N ARG A 28 -3.47 61.96 -12.63
CA ARG A 28 -3.86 63.32 -12.28
C ARG A 28 -4.00 63.47 -10.78
N ASN A 29 -3.35 64.48 -10.21
CA ASN A 29 -3.45 64.81 -8.79
C ASN A 29 -4.92 65.17 -8.44
N ARG A 30 -5.40 64.62 -7.31
CA ARG A 30 -6.73 64.87 -6.76
C ARG A 30 -6.73 65.52 -5.39
N SER A 31 -5.78 65.14 -4.55
CA SER A 31 -5.65 65.64 -3.18
C SER A 31 -4.24 65.36 -2.68
N PHE A 32 -3.79 66.15 -1.71
CA PHE A 32 -2.50 66.00 -1.06
C PHE A 32 -2.56 66.57 0.36
N GLY A 33 -1.61 66.19 1.20
CA GLY A 33 -1.48 66.72 2.55
C GLY A 33 -0.36 66.06 3.35
N SER A 34 -0.21 66.45 4.60
CA SER A 34 0.75 65.84 5.52
C SER A 34 0.19 64.57 6.17
N ALA A 35 0.96 63.49 6.13
CA ALA A 35 0.61 62.22 6.75
C ALA A 35 1.86 61.36 7.00
N LEU A 36 1.94 60.75 8.18
CA LEU A 36 2.85 59.64 8.46
C LEU A 36 2.30 58.33 7.89
N GLU A 37 0.97 58.16 7.95
CA GLU A 37 0.27 57.00 7.40
C GLU A 37 -1.06 57.39 6.77
N PHE A 38 -1.47 56.59 5.79
CA PHE A 38 -2.70 56.75 5.04
C PHE A 38 -3.41 55.40 4.92
N VAL A 39 -4.72 55.38 5.15
CA VAL A 39 -5.57 54.19 4.98
C VAL A 39 -6.90 54.50 4.32
N TRP A 40 -7.41 53.53 3.55
CA TRP A 40 -8.73 53.59 2.93
C TRP A 40 -9.73 52.79 3.76
N SER A 41 -10.97 53.29 3.88
CA SER A 41 -12.14 52.49 4.23
C SER A 41 -12.53 51.58 3.05
N SER A 42 -13.29 50.52 3.31
CA SER A 42 -13.86 49.66 2.25
C SER A 42 -14.76 50.42 1.29
N GLU A 43 -15.34 51.54 1.71
CA GLU A 43 -16.23 52.36 0.89
C GLU A 43 -15.55 53.53 0.15
N GLY A 44 -14.24 53.72 0.34
CA GLY A 44 -13.45 54.75 -0.33
C GLY A 44 -13.34 56.10 0.40
N GLU A 45 -13.85 56.21 1.61
CA GLU A 45 -13.39 57.23 2.58
C GLU A 45 -11.93 56.93 2.98
N HIS A 46 -11.23 57.91 3.55
CA HIS A 46 -9.86 57.68 4.00
C HIS A 46 -9.55 58.40 5.31
N ALA A 47 -8.56 57.86 6.02
CA ALA A 47 -7.98 58.49 7.19
C ALA A 47 -6.47 58.65 7.03
N VAL A 48 -5.94 59.71 7.63
CA VAL A 48 -4.50 59.97 7.70
C VAL A 48 -4.08 60.22 9.13
N ARG A 49 -2.91 59.67 9.50
CA ARG A 49 -2.25 59.93 10.77
C ARG A 49 -1.22 61.02 10.55
N GLU A 50 -1.52 62.24 10.98
CA GLU A 50 -0.60 63.39 10.86
C GLU A 50 0.46 63.36 11.96
N SER A 51 0.07 62.92 13.17
CA SER A 51 0.96 62.64 14.31
C SER A 51 0.37 61.50 15.15
N SER A 52 1.07 61.05 16.19
CA SER A 52 0.54 60.01 17.10
C SER A 52 -0.72 60.42 17.88
N SER A 53 -1.03 61.72 17.94
CA SER A 53 -2.20 62.26 18.67
C SER A 53 -3.20 62.96 17.76
N LYS A 54 -3.03 62.90 16.42
CA LYS A 54 -3.88 63.61 15.47
C LYS A 54 -4.15 62.77 14.23
N ILE A 55 -5.41 62.34 14.11
CA ILE A 55 -5.91 61.55 12.99
C ILE A 55 -7.00 62.36 12.30
N LYS A 56 -6.95 62.46 10.98
CA LYS A 56 -7.96 63.16 10.18
C LYS A 56 -8.71 62.17 9.30
N ILE A 57 -10.03 62.30 9.27
CA ILE A 57 -10.93 61.49 8.45
C ILE A 57 -11.48 62.38 7.34
N PHE A 58 -11.48 61.84 6.13
CA PHE A 58 -11.91 62.52 4.91
C PHE A 58 -12.99 61.72 4.20
N SER A 59 -13.95 62.45 3.63
CA SER A 59 -15.01 61.89 2.79
C SER A 59 -14.47 61.29 1.48
N LYS A 60 -15.33 60.55 0.77
CA LYS A 60 -15.07 60.01 -0.58
C LYS A 60 -14.68 61.08 -1.61
N ASN A 61 -15.02 62.35 -1.36
CA ASN A 61 -14.71 63.50 -2.21
C ASN A 61 -13.43 64.25 -1.77
N PHE A 62 -12.64 63.64 -0.88
CA PHE A 62 -11.39 64.20 -0.34
C PHE A 62 -11.56 65.48 0.50
N GLN A 63 -12.76 65.73 1.02
CA GLN A 63 -13.01 66.81 1.98
C GLN A 63 -12.85 66.30 3.40
N GLU A 64 -12.13 67.07 4.24
CA GLU A 64 -11.94 66.77 5.66
C GLU A 64 -13.30 66.77 6.37
N LYS A 65 -13.64 65.65 7.02
CA LYS A 65 -14.87 65.48 7.80
C LYS A 65 -14.64 65.77 9.28
N LYS A 66 -13.57 65.17 9.83
CA LYS A 66 -13.34 65.14 11.27
C LYS A 66 -11.84 65.07 11.56
N THR A 67 -11.41 65.80 12.59
CA THR A 67 -10.10 65.61 13.21
C THR A 67 -10.33 64.98 14.59
N VAL A 68 -9.68 63.86 14.84
CA VAL A 68 -9.80 63.06 16.07
C VAL A 68 -8.46 63.08 16.79
N ARG A 69 -8.52 63.25 18.12
CA ARG A 69 -7.38 63.06 19.02
C ARG A 69 -7.61 61.79 19.84
N PRO A 70 -6.95 60.67 19.51
CA PRO A 70 -7.07 59.46 20.31
C PRO A 70 -6.61 59.72 21.76
N THR A 71 -7.19 58.98 22.70
CA THR A 71 -6.84 59.04 24.14
C THR A 71 -5.48 58.43 24.45
N PHE A 72 -4.89 57.72 23.48
CA PHE A 72 -3.59 57.10 23.54
C PHE A 72 -2.71 57.54 22.35
N SER A 73 -1.42 57.23 22.43
CA SER A 73 -0.48 57.48 21.33
C SER A 73 -0.69 56.44 20.23
N ALA A 74 -1.32 56.84 19.12
CA ALA A 74 -1.54 55.98 17.97
C ALA A 74 -0.23 55.81 17.19
N GLU A 75 0.31 54.60 17.21
CA GLU A 75 1.53 54.25 16.48
C GLU A 75 1.23 53.95 15.02
N ARG A 76 0.11 53.25 14.77
CA ARG A 76 -0.33 52.83 13.43
C ARG A 76 -1.83 52.95 13.27
N ILE A 77 -2.27 53.13 12.02
CA ILE A 77 -3.68 53.06 11.64
C ILE A 77 -3.90 51.99 10.56
N PHE A 78 -5.06 51.34 10.61
CA PHE A 78 -5.52 50.37 9.62
C PHE A 78 -6.90 50.77 9.09
N GLY A 79 -7.12 50.52 7.81
CA GLY A 79 -8.39 50.76 7.15
C GLY A 79 -9.18 49.47 6.93
N GLY A 80 -10.19 49.55 6.07
CA GLY A 80 -11.14 48.47 5.78
C GLY A 80 -12.54 48.80 6.32
N THR A 81 -13.25 47.79 6.83
CA THR A 81 -14.64 47.95 7.28
C THR A 81 -14.77 48.96 8.41
N LEU A 82 -13.82 48.93 9.34
CA LEU A 82 -13.70 49.85 10.47
C LEU A 82 -12.35 50.56 10.42
N LEU A 83 -12.28 51.76 11.01
CA LEU A 83 -11.02 52.45 11.21
C LEU A 83 -10.37 51.87 12.46
N ALA A 84 -9.17 51.31 12.35
CA ALA A 84 -8.46 50.79 13.50
C ALA A 84 -7.26 51.67 13.86
N MET A 85 -7.09 51.97 15.14
CA MET A 85 -5.95 52.70 15.68
C MET A 85 -5.20 51.80 16.64
N CYS A 86 -3.90 51.63 16.44
CA CYS A 86 -3.08 50.68 17.16
C CYS A 86 -2.08 51.40 18.06
N SER A 87 -1.95 50.92 19.29
CA SER A 87 -0.83 51.23 20.19
C SER A 87 0.20 50.09 20.17
N SER A 88 1.09 50.03 21.15
CA SER A 88 2.12 48.99 21.24
C SER A 88 1.57 47.59 21.48
N ASP A 89 0.48 47.49 22.24
CA ASP A 89 -0.03 46.28 22.88
C ASP A 89 -1.54 46.06 22.68
N PHE A 90 -2.24 47.02 22.08
CA PHE A 90 -3.67 46.89 21.78
C PHE A 90 -4.06 47.62 20.49
N ILE A 91 -5.24 47.25 19.97
CA ILE A 91 -5.88 47.88 18.82
C ILE A 91 -7.32 48.26 19.16
N CYS A 92 -7.72 49.47 18.77
CA CYS A 92 -9.07 49.97 18.93
C CYS A 92 -9.74 50.14 17.57
N PHE A 93 -10.92 49.56 17.39
CA PHE A 93 -11.76 49.70 16.20
C PHE A 93 -12.80 50.81 16.40
N TYR A 94 -12.97 51.64 15.38
CA TYR A 94 -13.87 52.78 15.36
C TYR A 94 -14.76 52.76 14.12
N ASP A 95 -15.96 53.30 14.25
CA ASP A 95 -16.83 53.54 13.10
C ASP A 95 -16.31 54.71 12.24
N TRP A 96 -16.48 54.64 10.92
CA TRP A 96 -15.97 55.68 10.02
C TRP A 96 -16.79 56.99 10.04
N ALA A 97 -18.06 56.93 10.43
CA ALA A 97 -18.96 58.07 10.37
C ALA A 97 -18.70 59.07 11.49
N GLU A 98 -18.73 58.60 12.73
CA GLU A 98 -18.59 59.40 13.95
C GLU A 98 -17.30 59.10 14.73
N CYS A 99 -16.51 58.11 14.33
CA CYS A 99 -15.30 57.71 15.05
C CYS A 99 -15.57 57.37 16.53
N ARG A 100 -16.69 56.71 16.81
CA ARG A 100 -17.02 56.12 18.11
C ARG A 100 -16.30 54.79 18.25
N LEU A 101 -15.81 54.51 19.46
CA LEU A 101 -15.15 53.25 19.79
C LEU A 101 -16.16 52.10 19.66
N ILE A 102 -15.80 51.07 18.88
CA ILE A 102 -16.57 49.83 18.75
C ILE A 102 -16.00 48.78 19.68
N ARG A 103 -14.70 48.52 19.63
CA ARG A 103 -14.05 47.51 20.48
C ARG A 103 -12.56 47.77 20.59
N ARG A 104 -12.02 47.60 21.79
CA ARG A 104 -10.60 47.47 22.06
C ARG A 104 -10.24 45.98 22.18
N ILE A 105 -9.13 45.59 21.56
CA ILE A 105 -8.59 44.23 21.64
C ILE A 105 -7.12 44.33 22.06
N ASP A 106 -6.76 43.71 23.17
CA ASP A 106 -5.40 43.72 23.72
C ASP A 106 -4.54 42.66 23.01
N VAL A 107 -4.04 43.04 21.84
CA VAL A 107 -3.14 42.22 21.03
C VAL A 107 -2.11 43.09 20.31
N THR A 108 -0.90 42.57 20.17
CA THR A 108 0.14 43.21 19.37
C THR A 108 -0.18 43.03 17.88
N VAL A 109 -0.42 44.14 17.17
CA VAL A 109 -0.79 44.08 15.75
C VAL A 109 0.38 44.47 14.90
N LYS A 110 0.79 43.64 13.96
CA LYS A 110 1.75 43.98 12.89
C LYS A 110 1.02 44.40 11.62
N ASN A 111 -0.04 43.68 11.25
CA ASN A 111 -0.87 44.00 10.10
C ASN A 111 -2.31 43.54 10.31
N LEU A 112 -3.22 44.06 9.50
CA LEU A 112 -4.65 43.78 9.61
C LEU A 112 -5.27 43.62 8.23
N TYR A 113 -6.07 42.57 8.05
CA TYR A 113 -6.67 42.20 6.77
C TYR A 113 -8.16 41.96 6.93
N TRP A 114 -8.99 42.77 6.29
CA TRP A 114 -10.43 42.56 6.23
C TRP A 114 -10.81 41.67 5.04
N ALA A 115 -11.79 40.80 5.25
CA ALA A 115 -12.47 40.12 4.15
C ALA A 115 -13.36 41.08 3.37
N ASP A 116 -13.62 40.78 2.10
CA ASP A 116 -14.44 41.64 1.24
C ASP A 116 -15.91 41.72 1.70
N SER A 117 -16.41 40.71 2.39
CA SER A 117 -17.73 40.74 3.08
C SER A 117 -17.78 41.81 4.16
N GLY A 118 -16.63 42.11 4.77
CA GLY A 118 -16.46 42.98 5.91
C GLY A 118 -16.84 42.35 7.25
N ASP A 119 -17.19 41.06 7.27
CA ASP A 119 -17.60 40.34 8.48
C ASP A 119 -16.44 39.60 9.14
N LEU A 120 -15.35 39.32 8.42
CA LEU A 120 -14.15 38.66 8.95
C LEU A 120 -12.94 39.60 8.91
N VAL A 121 -12.11 39.52 9.94
CA VAL A 121 -10.82 40.22 10.03
C VAL A 121 -9.73 39.29 10.53
N ALA A 122 -8.57 39.34 9.89
CA ALA A 122 -7.35 38.70 10.36
C ALA A 122 -6.40 39.75 10.96
N ILE A 123 -6.08 39.59 12.24
CA ILE A 123 -5.09 40.39 12.96
C ILE A 123 -3.78 39.59 13.00
N ALA A 124 -2.76 40.05 12.27
CA ALA A 124 -1.45 39.43 12.25
C ALA A 124 -0.52 40.07 13.28
N SER A 125 0.01 39.27 14.20
CA SER A 125 1.01 39.66 15.20
C SER A 125 2.44 39.31 14.72
N ASP A 126 3.43 39.32 15.63
CA ASP A 126 4.79 38.92 15.30
C ASP A 126 5.02 37.41 15.21
N SER A 127 4.19 36.61 15.91
CA SER A 127 4.33 35.15 15.98
C SER A 127 3.06 34.39 15.66
N SER A 128 1.90 35.04 15.71
CA SER A 128 0.58 34.44 15.51
C SER A 128 -0.31 35.32 14.65
N PHE A 129 -1.46 34.80 14.24
CA PHE A 129 -2.56 35.62 13.74
C PHE A 129 -3.89 35.11 14.28
N TYR A 130 -4.85 36.03 14.38
CA TYR A 130 -6.17 35.79 14.94
C TYR A 130 -7.21 36.13 13.88
N ILE A 131 -8.17 35.23 13.67
CA ILE A 131 -9.34 35.47 12.82
C ILE A 131 -10.52 35.78 13.72
N LEU A 132 -11.11 36.96 13.54
CA LEU A 132 -12.30 37.39 14.28
C LEU A 132 -13.45 37.68 13.33
N LYS A 133 -14.67 37.46 13.82
CA LYS A 133 -15.92 37.82 13.16
C LYS A 133 -16.51 39.07 13.79
N LEU A 134 -16.90 40.03 12.95
CA LEU A 134 -17.60 41.26 13.35
C LEU A 134 -19.12 41.02 13.36
N ASN A 135 -19.74 41.15 14.53
CA ASN A 135 -21.19 41.06 14.69
C ASN A 135 -21.86 42.41 14.43
N ARG A 136 -22.08 42.73 13.15
CA ARG A 136 -22.64 44.03 12.70
C ARG A 136 -23.99 44.38 13.33
N ASP A 137 -24.87 43.40 13.52
CA ASP A 137 -26.20 43.61 14.11
C ASP A 137 -26.12 44.03 15.58
N ILE A 138 -25.15 43.48 16.31
CA ILE A 138 -24.90 43.89 17.70
C ILE A 138 -24.36 45.32 17.71
N VAL A 139 -23.37 45.61 16.85
CA VAL A 139 -22.79 46.96 16.74
C VAL A 139 -23.87 48.00 16.39
N SER A 140 -24.72 47.73 15.40
CA SER A 140 -25.78 48.67 15.01
C SER A 140 -26.79 48.89 16.14
N SER A 141 -27.23 47.83 16.82
CA SER A 141 -28.18 47.93 17.93
C SER A 141 -27.66 48.77 19.10
N TYR A 142 -26.37 48.65 19.44
CA TYR A 142 -25.72 49.46 20.47
C TYR A 142 -25.56 50.92 20.03
N MET A 143 -25.17 51.13 18.78
CA MET A 143 -24.96 52.46 18.21
C MET A 143 -26.25 53.29 18.10
N ASP A 144 -27.38 52.63 17.85
CA ASP A 144 -28.72 53.25 17.76
C ASP A 144 -29.39 53.35 19.14
N GLY A 145 -29.12 52.40 20.03
CA GLY A 145 -29.70 52.34 21.37
C GLY A 145 -29.15 53.36 22.37
N GLY A 146 -28.06 54.05 22.04
CA GLY A 146 -27.49 55.15 22.84
C GLY A 146 -26.98 54.73 24.22
N LYS A 147 -26.71 53.43 24.45
CA LYS A 147 -26.10 52.94 25.68
C LYS A 147 -24.67 53.49 25.80
N GLU A 148 -24.27 53.84 27.02
CA GLU A 148 -22.87 54.23 27.28
C GLU A 148 -21.96 53.04 26.97
N ILE A 149 -21.00 53.29 26.08
CA ILE A 149 -19.94 52.36 25.74
C ILE A 149 -18.78 52.67 26.70
N ASP A 150 -18.27 51.65 27.38
CA ASP A 150 -17.14 51.79 28.29
C ASP A 150 -15.81 52.00 27.52
N GLU A 151 -14.69 52.02 28.25
CA GLU A 151 -13.36 52.21 27.66
C GLU A 151 -12.89 51.01 26.81
N GLU A 152 -13.55 49.85 26.93
CA GLU A 152 -13.22 48.64 26.17
C GLU A 152 -14.12 48.44 24.94
N GLY A 153 -15.25 49.14 24.85
CA GLY A 153 -16.15 49.04 23.72
C GLY A 153 -17.31 48.06 23.95
N ILE A 154 -17.86 47.54 22.86
CA ILE A 154 -18.92 46.54 22.84
C ILE A 154 -18.26 45.16 22.84
N GLU A 155 -18.33 44.45 23.96
CA GLU A 155 -17.69 43.13 24.14
C GLU A 155 -18.04 42.13 23.03
N ASP A 156 -19.33 42.01 22.73
CA ASP A 156 -19.86 41.06 21.74
C ASP A 156 -19.70 41.52 20.27
N ALA A 157 -19.05 42.67 20.01
CA ALA A 157 -18.84 43.15 18.65
C ALA A 157 -17.92 42.24 17.84
N PHE A 158 -16.97 41.59 18.50
CA PHE A 158 -16.06 40.64 17.86
C PHE A 158 -16.11 39.28 18.54
N GLU A 159 -16.19 38.24 17.72
CA GLU A 159 -16.06 36.85 18.14
C GLU A 159 -14.74 36.30 17.62
N LEU A 160 -13.89 35.75 18.50
CA LEU A 160 -12.66 35.07 18.09
C LEU A 160 -13.03 33.70 17.49
N LEU A 161 -12.78 33.53 16.19
CA LEU A 161 -13.05 32.26 15.51
C LEU A 161 -11.86 31.31 15.58
N ASN A 162 -10.64 31.84 15.40
CA ASN A 162 -9.44 31.02 15.39
C ASN A 162 -8.17 31.79 15.78
N GLU A 163 -7.23 31.08 16.38
CA GLU A 163 -5.86 31.52 16.63
C GLU A 163 -4.88 30.54 15.99
N THR A 164 -3.94 31.07 15.21
CA THR A 164 -2.89 30.27 14.56
C THR A 164 -1.52 30.78 14.96
N ASN A 165 -0.67 29.87 15.44
CA ASN A 165 0.72 30.14 15.82
C ASN A 165 1.68 30.17 14.62
N GLU A 166 1.37 31.00 13.62
CA GLU A 166 2.27 31.28 12.50
C GLU A 166 2.43 32.78 12.25
N ARG A 167 3.66 33.19 11.93
CA ARG A 167 3.94 34.56 11.53
C ARG A 167 3.52 34.83 10.08
N VAL A 168 2.50 35.65 9.91
CA VAL A 168 2.05 36.17 8.61
C VAL A 168 2.99 37.26 8.11
N ARG A 169 3.45 37.13 6.86
CA ARG A 169 4.25 38.15 6.17
C ARG A 169 3.37 39.06 5.33
N THR A 170 2.53 38.46 4.49
CA THR A 170 1.45 39.12 3.76
C THR A 170 0.24 38.21 3.74
N GLY A 171 -0.96 38.79 3.70
CA GLY A 171 -2.22 38.05 3.65
C GLY A 171 -3.24 38.76 2.76
N LEU A 172 -4.23 38.00 2.29
CA LEU A 172 -5.42 38.48 1.62
C LEU A 172 -6.57 37.51 1.86
N TRP A 173 -7.80 37.98 1.70
CA TRP A 173 -8.99 37.14 1.78
C TRP A 173 -9.50 36.81 0.37
N VAL A 174 -9.99 35.59 0.19
CA VAL A 174 -10.79 35.18 -0.98
C VAL A 174 -12.04 34.49 -0.46
N GLY A 175 -13.17 35.20 -0.45
CA GLY A 175 -14.34 34.76 0.32
C GLY A 175 -13.97 34.64 1.79
N ASP A 176 -14.25 33.47 2.38
CA ASP A 176 -13.92 33.15 3.79
C ASP A 176 -12.55 32.46 3.96
N CYS A 177 -11.76 32.40 2.88
CA CYS A 177 -10.44 31.79 2.88
C CYS A 177 -9.34 32.85 3.07
N PHE A 178 -8.64 32.78 4.20
CA PHE A 178 -7.51 33.68 4.47
C PHE A 178 -6.22 33.09 3.90
N ILE A 179 -5.73 33.67 2.81
CA ILE A 179 -4.51 33.24 2.12
C ILE A 179 -3.35 34.10 2.61
N TYR A 180 -2.24 33.47 2.97
CA TYR A 180 -1.08 34.19 3.47
C TYR A 180 0.25 33.53 3.12
N THR A 181 1.31 34.34 3.14
CA THR A 181 2.68 33.84 3.12
C THR A 181 3.28 33.91 4.52
N ASN A 182 4.03 32.87 4.90
CA ASN A 182 4.67 32.81 6.21
C ASN A 182 6.19 33.05 6.15
N SER A 183 6.86 32.99 7.31
CA SER A 183 8.30 33.23 7.41
C SER A 183 9.16 32.09 6.83
N SER A 184 8.60 30.90 6.71
CA SER A 184 9.22 29.70 6.12
C SER A 184 8.99 29.58 4.62
N TRP A 185 8.58 30.68 3.97
CA TRP A 185 8.34 30.77 2.53
C TRP A 185 7.29 29.76 2.03
N ARG A 186 6.24 29.57 2.82
CA ARG A 186 5.06 28.80 2.39
C ARG A 186 3.93 29.73 2.03
N LEU A 187 3.23 29.39 0.97
CA LEU A 187 1.93 29.95 0.62
C LEU A 187 0.85 29.04 1.22
N ASN A 188 0.20 29.55 2.26
CA ASN A 188 -0.79 28.83 3.05
C ASN A 188 -2.17 29.45 2.85
N TYR A 189 -3.22 28.66 3.08
CA TYR A 189 -4.54 29.21 3.38
C TYR A 189 -5.04 28.71 4.73
N CYS A 190 -5.90 29.51 5.35
CA CYS A 190 -6.62 29.20 6.56
C CYS A 190 -8.13 29.33 6.31
N VAL A 191 -8.88 28.25 6.57
CA VAL A 191 -10.35 28.22 6.49
C VAL A 191 -10.87 27.49 7.72
N GLY A 192 -11.80 28.10 8.47
CA GLY A 192 -12.38 27.47 9.66
C GLY A 192 -11.36 27.09 10.74
N GLY A 193 -10.21 27.77 10.77
CA GLY A 193 -9.11 27.53 11.69
C GLY A 193 -8.07 26.51 11.24
N GLU A 194 -8.35 25.76 10.19
CA GLU A 194 -7.39 24.81 9.64
C GLU A 194 -6.44 25.48 8.65
N VAL A 195 -5.14 25.23 8.84
CA VAL A 195 -4.09 25.75 7.97
C VAL A 195 -3.61 24.65 7.02
N THR A 196 -3.60 24.94 5.73
CA THR A 196 -3.05 24.04 4.71
C THR A 196 -2.03 24.77 3.84
N THR A 197 -0.88 24.14 3.62
CA THR A 197 0.14 24.63 2.68
C THR A 197 -0.23 24.27 1.25
N MET A 198 -0.32 25.28 0.39
CA MET A 198 -0.54 25.09 -1.06
C MET A 198 0.76 24.89 -1.80
N TYR A 199 1.73 25.77 -1.54
CA TYR A 199 3.00 25.79 -2.26
C TYR A 199 4.14 26.14 -1.32
N HIS A 200 5.27 25.46 -1.54
CA HIS A 200 6.57 25.85 -1.00
C HIS A 200 7.21 26.82 -2.00
N LEU A 201 7.56 28.01 -1.53
CA LEU A 201 8.17 29.07 -2.33
C LEU A 201 9.70 28.93 -2.20
N ASP A 202 10.40 29.18 -3.30
CA ASP A 202 11.86 29.17 -3.40
C ASP A 202 12.51 30.41 -2.76
N ARG A 203 11.72 31.48 -2.60
CA ARG A 203 12.18 32.77 -2.06
C ARG A 203 11.09 33.54 -1.34
N PRO A 204 11.43 34.62 -0.60
CA PRO A 204 10.44 35.48 0.04
C PRO A 204 9.54 36.19 -0.98
N MET A 205 8.28 35.77 -1.06
CA MET A 205 7.26 36.38 -1.90
C MET A 205 6.19 37.12 -1.08
N TYR A 206 5.60 38.15 -1.69
CA TYR A 206 4.57 39.01 -1.11
C TYR A 206 3.29 38.93 -1.95
N LEU A 207 2.15 38.73 -1.30
CA LEU A 207 0.85 38.64 -1.98
C LEU A 207 0.44 39.99 -2.61
N LEU A 208 0.03 39.93 -3.88
CA LEU A 208 -0.51 41.07 -4.62
C LEU A 208 -2.04 41.06 -4.66
N GLY A 209 -2.65 39.90 -4.92
CA GLY A 209 -4.09 39.79 -5.14
C GLY A 209 -4.49 38.45 -5.74
N TYR A 210 -5.80 38.18 -5.74
CA TYR A 210 -6.40 37.03 -6.40
C TYR A 210 -7.23 37.49 -7.61
N LEU A 211 -7.09 36.81 -8.75
CA LEU A 211 -7.90 37.03 -9.94
C LEU A 211 -8.82 35.84 -10.16
N ALA A 212 -10.11 36.01 -9.81
CA ALA A 212 -11.12 34.95 -9.91
C ALA A 212 -11.31 34.42 -11.33
N ASN A 213 -11.28 35.29 -12.35
CA ASN A 213 -11.41 34.90 -13.76
C ASN A 213 -10.29 33.96 -14.26
N GLN A 214 -9.15 33.93 -13.57
CA GLN A 214 -8.02 33.06 -13.89
C GLN A 214 -7.77 32.00 -12.81
N SER A 215 -8.52 32.04 -11.71
CA SER A 215 -8.30 31.19 -10.54
C SER A 215 -6.83 31.20 -10.08
N ARG A 216 -6.23 32.39 -10.01
CA ARG A 216 -4.80 32.55 -9.69
C ARG A 216 -4.55 33.62 -8.64
N VAL A 217 -3.66 33.30 -7.70
CA VAL A 217 -3.08 34.23 -6.74
C VAL A 217 -1.75 34.72 -7.29
N TYR A 218 -1.57 36.04 -7.32
CA TYR A 218 -0.34 36.67 -7.77
C TYR A 218 0.52 37.07 -6.58
N LEU A 219 1.81 36.78 -6.69
CA LEU A 219 2.83 37.16 -5.74
C LEU A 219 3.95 37.92 -6.45
N ILE A 220 4.67 38.74 -5.67
CA ILE A 220 5.82 39.50 -6.13
C ILE A 220 7.02 39.29 -5.21
N ASP A 221 8.23 39.23 -5.76
CA ASP A 221 9.47 39.28 -4.97
C ASP A 221 10.02 40.72 -4.83
N LYS A 222 11.19 40.87 -4.20
CA LYS A 222 11.83 42.19 -4.03
C LYS A 222 12.43 42.73 -5.33
N GLU A 223 12.67 41.84 -6.29
CA GLU A 223 13.19 42.12 -7.62
C GLU A 223 12.07 42.46 -8.62
N PHE A 224 10.82 42.58 -8.14
CA PHE A 224 9.61 42.87 -8.92
C PHE A 224 9.22 41.79 -9.94
N ASN A 225 9.68 40.55 -9.77
CA ASN A 225 9.19 39.43 -10.56
C ASN A 225 7.80 39.02 -10.04
N ILE A 226 6.85 38.90 -10.96
CA ILE A 226 5.47 38.51 -10.66
C ILE A 226 5.29 37.03 -11.01
N ILE A 227 4.83 36.25 -10.04
CA ILE A 227 4.55 34.82 -10.20
C ILE A 227 3.09 34.55 -9.84
N GLY A 228 2.38 33.79 -10.69
CA GLY A 228 0.99 33.41 -10.47
C GLY A 228 0.85 31.94 -10.09
N TYR A 229 0.27 31.66 -8.94
CA TYR A 229 -0.04 30.32 -8.45
C TYR A 229 -1.52 30.01 -8.65
N THR A 230 -1.83 28.80 -9.11
CA THR A 230 -3.22 28.37 -9.28
C THR A 230 -3.87 28.17 -7.92
N LEU A 231 -5.07 28.71 -7.76
CA LEU A 231 -5.91 28.58 -6.58
C LEU A 231 -7.33 28.23 -7.03
N LEU A 232 -7.63 26.94 -6.98
CA LEU A 232 -8.97 26.42 -7.26
C LEU A 232 -9.81 26.50 -5.99
N LEU A 233 -10.76 27.43 -5.98
CA LEU A 233 -11.68 27.59 -4.85
C LEU A 233 -12.52 26.34 -4.61
N SER A 234 -12.96 25.65 -5.67
CA SER A 234 -13.69 24.39 -5.56
C SER A 234 -12.89 23.29 -4.85
N LEU A 235 -11.58 23.23 -5.08
CA LEU A 235 -10.71 22.27 -4.39
C LEU A 235 -10.57 22.61 -2.90
N ILE A 236 -10.49 23.89 -2.56
CA ILE A 236 -10.41 24.35 -1.16
C ILE A 236 -11.75 24.09 -0.45
N GLU A 237 -12.86 24.46 -1.09
CA GLU A 237 -14.21 24.23 -0.58
C GLU A 237 -14.47 22.74 -0.33
N TYR A 238 -14.11 21.87 -1.29
CA TYR A 238 -14.20 20.42 -1.11
C TYR A 238 -13.39 19.95 0.10
N LYS A 239 -12.12 20.33 0.20
CA LYS A 239 -11.27 19.96 1.34
C LYS A 239 -11.87 20.45 2.65
N THR A 240 -12.34 21.70 2.70
CA THR A 240 -12.99 22.26 3.89
C THR A 240 -14.25 21.49 4.28
N LEU A 241 -15.11 21.12 3.33
CA LEU A 241 -16.33 20.36 3.61
C LEU A 241 -16.01 18.96 4.15
N VAL A 242 -15.05 18.27 3.55
CA VAL A 242 -14.55 16.98 4.07
C VAL A 242 -14.01 17.12 5.49
N MET A 243 -13.22 18.16 5.75
CA MET A 243 -12.67 18.43 7.09
C MET A 243 -13.76 18.72 8.14
N ARG A 244 -14.88 19.30 7.72
CA ARG A 244 -16.06 19.51 8.58
C ARG A 244 -16.92 18.25 8.75
N GLY A 245 -16.61 17.16 8.05
CA GLY A 245 -17.40 15.93 8.04
C GLY A 245 -18.67 15.99 7.19
N ASP A 246 -18.84 17.01 6.34
CA ASP A 246 -20.00 17.13 5.45
C ASP A 246 -19.66 16.59 4.05
N LEU A 247 -19.68 15.26 3.94
CA LEU A 247 -19.33 14.55 2.70
C LEU A 247 -20.40 14.69 1.61
N GLU A 248 -21.67 14.85 2.00
CA GLU A 248 -22.76 15.01 1.04
C GLU A 248 -22.60 16.30 0.24
N GLN A 249 -22.28 17.41 0.91
CA GLN A 249 -22.00 18.66 0.21
C GLN A 249 -20.67 18.58 -0.56
N ALA A 250 -19.64 17.94 0.01
CA ALA A 250 -18.36 17.78 -0.68
C ALA A 250 -18.55 17.07 -2.03
N ASN A 251 -19.34 15.99 -2.07
CA ASN A 251 -19.61 15.23 -3.29
C ASN A 251 -20.40 16.03 -4.36
N GLN A 252 -21.14 17.06 -3.98
CA GLN A 252 -21.77 18.00 -4.93
C GLN A 252 -20.76 18.97 -5.54
N VAL A 253 -19.69 19.30 -4.82
CA VAL A 253 -18.61 20.19 -5.30
C VAL A 253 -17.60 19.43 -6.17
N LEU A 254 -17.39 18.13 -5.92
CA LEU A 254 -16.40 17.29 -6.62
C LEU A 254 -16.43 17.41 -8.17
N PRO A 255 -17.60 17.42 -8.86
CA PRO A 255 -17.64 17.54 -10.32
C PRO A 255 -17.12 18.88 -10.86
N SER A 256 -17.09 19.93 -10.02
CA SER A 256 -16.54 21.24 -10.39
C SER A 256 -15.02 21.28 -10.35
N ILE A 257 -14.38 20.27 -9.74
CA ILE A 257 -12.92 20.14 -9.66
C ILE A 257 -12.42 19.52 -10.97
N PRO A 258 -11.44 20.12 -11.66
CA PRO A 258 -10.82 19.54 -12.85
C PRO A 258 -10.24 18.16 -12.56
N LYS A 259 -10.40 17.22 -13.51
CA LYS A 259 -9.92 15.82 -13.38
C LYS A 259 -8.42 15.71 -13.08
N GLU A 260 -7.63 16.66 -13.56
CA GLU A 260 -6.18 16.77 -13.28
C GLU A 260 -5.85 16.79 -11.78
N HIS A 261 -6.77 17.28 -10.95
CA HIS A 261 -6.61 17.37 -9.51
C HIS A 261 -7.27 16.21 -8.73
N HIS A 262 -7.99 15.30 -9.40
CA HIS A 262 -8.71 14.21 -8.73
C HIS A 262 -7.79 13.27 -7.95
N ASN A 263 -6.59 12.96 -8.47
CA ASN A 263 -5.62 12.15 -7.72
C ASN A 263 -5.11 12.87 -6.45
N SER A 264 -4.97 14.20 -6.49
CA SER A 264 -4.62 14.98 -5.29
C SER A 264 -5.75 15.00 -4.26
N VAL A 265 -7.00 14.97 -4.72
CA VAL A 265 -8.18 14.80 -3.85
C VAL A 265 -8.19 13.41 -3.24
N ALA A 266 -7.94 12.36 -4.03
CA ALA A 266 -7.88 10.99 -3.54
C ALA A 266 -6.78 10.79 -2.48
N HIS A 267 -5.55 11.29 -2.69
CA HIS A 267 -4.51 11.28 -1.65
C HIS A 267 -4.90 12.04 -0.39
N PHE A 268 -5.64 13.14 -0.54
CA PHE A 268 -6.15 13.87 0.61
C PHE A 268 -7.17 13.03 1.40
N LEU A 269 -8.10 12.35 0.74
CA LEU A 269 -9.07 11.44 1.37
C LEU A 269 -8.38 10.25 2.05
N GLU A 270 -7.42 9.63 1.36
CA GLU A 270 -6.60 8.53 1.89
C GLU A 270 -5.86 8.96 3.18
N SER A 271 -5.25 10.15 3.20
CA SER A 271 -4.57 10.69 4.39
C SER A 271 -5.49 10.92 5.59
N ARG A 272 -6.81 10.97 5.36
CA ARG A 272 -7.85 11.07 6.39
C ARG A 272 -8.47 9.71 6.76
N GLY A 273 -7.96 8.62 6.20
CA GLY A 273 -8.49 7.27 6.41
C GLY A 273 -9.73 6.96 5.58
N MET A 274 -10.12 7.85 4.65
CA MET A 274 -11.28 7.66 3.77
C MET A 274 -10.85 6.97 2.47
N THR A 275 -10.36 5.74 2.61
CA THR A 275 -9.78 4.98 1.49
C THR A 275 -10.81 4.56 0.45
N GLU A 276 -12.07 4.29 0.85
CA GLU A 276 -13.15 3.95 -0.10
C GLU A 276 -13.47 5.12 -1.03
N ASP A 277 -13.70 6.31 -0.48
CA ASP A 277 -13.93 7.52 -1.28
C ASP A 277 -12.70 7.88 -2.13
N ALA A 278 -11.49 7.66 -1.59
CA ALA A 278 -10.27 7.86 -2.36
C ALA A 278 -10.22 6.98 -3.61
N LEU A 279 -10.64 5.72 -3.52
CA LEU A 279 -10.69 4.79 -4.66
C LEU A 279 -11.70 5.25 -5.73
N GLU A 280 -12.83 5.80 -5.32
CA GLU A 280 -13.84 6.32 -6.24
C GLU A 280 -13.35 7.55 -7.01
N VAL A 281 -12.63 8.45 -6.33
CA VAL A 281 -12.13 9.70 -6.90
C VAL A 281 -10.83 9.52 -7.70
N ALA A 282 -9.98 8.57 -7.33
CA ALA A 282 -8.71 8.35 -8.00
C ALA A 282 -8.93 8.05 -9.50
N THR A 283 -8.09 8.62 -10.37
CA THR A 283 -8.16 8.43 -11.82
C THR A 283 -6.94 7.68 -12.36
N ASP A 284 -5.83 7.70 -11.62
CA ASP A 284 -4.62 6.98 -11.99
C ASP A 284 -4.76 5.46 -11.74
N PRO A 285 -4.53 4.60 -12.75
CA PRO A 285 -4.69 3.15 -12.60
C PRO A 285 -3.74 2.51 -11.59
N ASP A 286 -2.50 2.98 -11.48
CA ASP A 286 -1.52 2.41 -10.53
C ASP A 286 -1.96 2.72 -9.10
N TYR A 287 -2.30 3.98 -8.83
CA TYR A 287 -2.78 4.40 -7.51
C TYR A 287 -4.13 3.75 -7.15
N ARG A 288 -5.07 3.65 -8.10
CA ARG A 288 -6.34 2.92 -7.90
C ARG A 288 -6.10 1.44 -7.56
N PHE A 289 -5.09 0.82 -8.17
CA PHE A 289 -4.74 -0.57 -7.88
C PHE A 289 -4.28 -0.73 -6.42
N GLU A 290 -3.35 0.11 -5.96
CA GLU A 290 -2.87 0.10 -4.57
C GLU A 290 -4.01 0.31 -3.57
N LEU A 291 -4.90 1.28 -3.83
CA LEU A 291 -6.09 1.52 -3.00
C LEU A 291 -7.04 0.31 -2.98
N ALA A 292 -7.25 -0.34 -4.13
CA ALA A 292 -8.11 -1.52 -4.22
C ALA A 292 -7.52 -2.72 -3.46
N ILE A 293 -6.20 -2.93 -3.53
CA ILE A 293 -5.47 -3.93 -2.74
C ILE A 293 -5.61 -3.65 -1.24
N GLN A 294 -5.38 -2.40 -0.81
CA GLN A 294 -5.51 -1.99 0.59
C GLN A 294 -6.93 -2.22 1.14
N LEU A 295 -7.95 -1.99 0.32
CA LEU A 295 -9.36 -2.18 0.70
C LEU A 295 -9.85 -3.64 0.58
N GLY A 296 -9.05 -4.56 0.05
CA GLY A 296 -9.51 -5.93 -0.24
C GLY A 296 -10.53 -6.01 -1.40
N ARG A 297 -10.60 -4.99 -2.26
CA ARG A 297 -11.53 -4.92 -3.40
C ARG A 297 -10.96 -5.67 -4.61
N LEU A 298 -10.91 -7.00 -4.47
CA LEU A 298 -10.27 -7.92 -5.41
C LEU A 298 -10.76 -7.81 -6.86
N GLU A 299 -12.07 -7.62 -7.09
CA GLU A 299 -12.61 -7.52 -8.45
C GLU A 299 -12.11 -6.25 -9.17
N VAL A 300 -12.07 -5.11 -8.46
CA VAL A 300 -11.56 -3.84 -9.02
C VAL A 300 -10.07 -3.94 -9.31
N ALA A 301 -9.31 -4.55 -8.39
CA ALA A 301 -7.88 -4.78 -8.59
C ALA A 301 -7.61 -5.72 -9.78
N LYS A 302 -8.46 -6.74 -9.98
CA LYS A 302 -8.38 -7.65 -11.14
C LYS A 302 -8.62 -6.91 -12.45
N ASP A 303 -9.68 -6.12 -12.56
CA ASP A 303 -9.97 -5.35 -13.77
C ASP A 303 -8.78 -4.46 -14.16
N ILE A 304 -8.16 -3.79 -13.18
CA ILE A 304 -6.97 -2.96 -13.40
C ILE A 304 -5.74 -3.81 -13.79
N ALA A 305 -5.54 -4.98 -13.18
CA ALA A 305 -4.42 -5.87 -13.48
C ALA A 305 -4.51 -6.45 -14.91
N VAL A 306 -5.72 -6.76 -15.38
CA VAL A 306 -5.99 -7.20 -16.75
C VAL A 306 -5.59 -6.15 -17.77
N GLU A 307 -5.94 -4.88 -17.54
CA GLU A 307 -5.56 -3.77 -18.41
C GLU A 307 -4.05 -3.49 -18.37
N ALA A 308 -3.45 -3.53 -17.19
CA ALA A 308 -2.04 -3.21 -16.99
C ALA A 308 -1.08 -4.30 -17.50
N GLN A 309 -1.53 -5.57 -17.58
CA GLN A 309 -0.72 -6.73 -17.98
C GLN A 309 0.66 -6.81 -17.28
N SER A 310 0.70 -6.48 -15.99
CA SER A 310 1.92 -6.42 -15.20
C SER A 310 2.05 -7.61 -14.27
N GLU A 311 3.17 -8.34 -14.38
CA GLU A 311 3.48 -9.52 -13.54
C GLU A 311 3.48 -9.19 -12.04
N SER A 312 4.04 -8.04 -11.64
CA SER A 312 4.11 -7.63 -10.23
C SER A 312 2.73 -7.36 -9.64
N LYS A 313 1.81 -6.75 -10.41
CA LYS A 313 0.42 -6.52 -9.98
C LYS A 313 -0.34 -7.83 -9.83
N TRP A 314 -0.17 -8.76 -10.78
CA TRP A 314 -0.76 -10.09 -10.68
C TRP A 314 -0.27 -10.86 -9.46
N LYS A 315 1.02 -10.73 -9.12
CA LYS A 315 1.57 -11.34 -7.91
C LYS A 315 0.94 -10.77 -6.63
N GLN A 316 0.89 -9.45 -6.49
CA GLN A 316 0.27 -8.79 -5.33
C GLN A 316 -1.22 -9.16 -5.18
N LEU A 317 -1.95 -9.15 -6.30
CA LEU A 317 -3.36 -9.57 -6.31
C LEU A 317 -3.52 -11.05 -5.94
N GLY A 318 -2.63 -11.92 -6.42
CA GLY A 318 -2.61 -13.34 -6.10
C GLY A 318 -2.37 -13.62 -4.61
N GLU A 319 -1.41 -12.92 -4.00
CA GLU A 319 -1.13 -13.01 -2.56
C GLU A 319 -2.36 -12.59 -1.73
N LEU A 320 -3.03 -11.50 -2.12
CA LEU A 320 -4.26 -11.04 -1.46
C LEU A 320 -5.43 -12.03 -1.68
N ALA A 321 -5.59 -12.56 -2.90
CA ALA A 321 -6.60 -13.58 -3.19
C ALA A 321 -6.38 -14.87 -2.37
N MET A 322 -5.12 -15.29 -2.19
CA MET A 322 -4.77 -16.43 -1.34
C MET A 322 -5.12 -16.18 0.13
N SER A 323 -4.71 -15.03 0.69
CA SER A 323 -4.99 -14.70 2.09
C SER A 323 -6.48 -14.54 2.41
N THR A 324 -7.30 -14.18 1.42
CA THR A 324 -8.77 -14.09 1.55
C THR A 324 -9.51 -15.39 1.21
N GLY A 325 -8.80 -16.45 0.81
CA GLY A 325 -9.37 -17.76 0.49
C GLY A 325 -10.05 -17.86 -0.88
N LYS A 326 -9.85 -16.89 -1.79
CA LYS A 326 -10.38 -16.93 -3.17
C LYS A 326 -9.45 -17.72 -4.09
N LEU A 327 -9.41 -19.04 -3.94
CA LEU A 327 -8.46 -19.93 -4.63
C LEU A 327 -8.53 -19.84 -6.16
N GLY A 328 -9.73 -19.77 -6.76
CA GLY A 328 -9.86 -19.67 -8.22
C GLY A 328 -9.28 -18.38 -8.80
N MET A 329 -9.41 -17.26 -8.07
CA MET A 329 -8.79 -16.00 -8.47
C MET A 329 -7.28 -16.04 -8.27
N ALA A 330 -6.81 -16.66 -7.18
CA ALA A 330 -5.38 -16.83 -6.95
C ALA A 330 -4.71 -17.66 -8.05
N GLU A 331 -5.35 -18.75 -8.50
CA GLU A 331 -4.88 -19.58 -9.61
C GLU A 331 -4.70 -18.75 -10.90
N GLU A 332 -5.71 -17.95 -11.25
CA GLU A 332 -5.67 -17.05 -12.41
C GLU A 332 -4.54 -16.02 -12.29
N CYS A 333 -4.39 -15.41 -11.12
CA CYS A 333 -3.33 -14.44 -10.84
C CYS A 333 -1.94 -15.07 -10.97
N MET A 334 -1.74 -16.27 -10.40
CA MET A 334 -0.46 -16.98 -10.46
C MET A 334 -0.11 -17.42 -11.89
N ARG A 335 -1.10 -17.78 -12.72
CA ARG A 335 -0.90 -18.05 -14.15
C ARG A 335 -0.41 -16.82 -14.90
N HIS A 336 -1.04 -15.68 -14.67
CA HIS A 336 -0.63 -14.41 -15.31
C HIS A 336 0.70 -13.88 -14.76
N ALA A 337 1.00 -14.13 -13.49
CA ALA A 337 2.27 -13.78 -12.85
C ALA A 337 3.40 -14.79 -13.16
N VAL A 338 3.12 -15.88 -13.87
CA VAL A 338 4.09 -16.95 -14.16
C VAL A 338 4.70 -17.53 -12.88
N ASP A 339 3.95 -17.53 -11.77
CA ASP A 339 4.40 -18.08 -10.50
C ASP A 339 4.21 -19.61 -10.47
N LEU A 340 5.13 -20.32 -11.12
CA LEU A 340 5.09 -21.78 -11.19
C LEU A 340 5.18 -22.46 -9.81
N SER A 341 5.84 -21.82 -8.85
CA SER A 341 6.01 -22.39 -7.50
C SER A 341 4.72 -22.25 -6.70
N GLY A 342 4.06 -21.09 -6.79
CA GLY A 342 2.73 -20.88 -6.24
C GLY A 342 1.69 -21.82 -6.84
N LEU A 343 1.70 -22.00 -8.17
CA LEU A 343 0.83 -22.96 -8.85
C LEU A 343 1.09 -24.40 -8.41
N LEU A 344 2.37 -24.79 -8.25
CA LEU A 344 2.72 -26.13 -7.77
C LEU A 344 2.14 -26.35 -6.36
N LEU A 345 2.31 -25.40 -5.46
CA LEU A 345 1.77 -25.47 -4.10
C LEU A 345 0.24 -25.56 -4.12
N LEU A 346 -0.43 -24.76 -4.95
CA LEU A 346 -1.88 -24.76 -5.06
C LEU A 346 -2.42 -26.09 -5.60
N TYR A 347 -1.94 -26.56 -6.75
CA TYR A 347 -2.45 -27.80 -7.35
C TYR A 347 -2.10 -29.04 -6.55
N SER A 348 -0.89 -29.10 -5.94
CA SER A 348 -0.52 -30.22 -5.06
C SER A 348 -1.40 -30.28 -3.81
N SER A 349 -1.72 -29.13 -3.21
CA SER A 349 -2.60 -29.04 -2.04
C SER A 349 -4.05 -29.41 -2.37
N LEU A 350 -4.52 -29.06 -3.57
CA LEU A 350 -5.86 -29.41 -4.05
C LEU A 350 -5.98 -30.84 -4.56
N GLY A 351 -4.86 -31.52 -4.83
CA GLY A 351 -4.86 -32.81 -5.53
C GLY A 351 -5.32 -32.71 -6.98
N ASP A 352 -5.10 -31.56 -7.64
CA ASP A 352 -5.52 -31.32 -9.01
C ASP A 352 -4.52 -31.89 -10.03
N ALA A 353 -4.78 -33.12 -10.47
CA ALA A 353 -3.96 -33.82 -11.45
C ALA A 353 -3.95 -33.16 -12.84
N GLU A 354 -5.06 -32.51 -13.23
CA GLU A 354 -5.15 -31.82 -14.52
C GLU A 354 -4.32 -30.53 -14.47
N GLY A 355 -4.44 -29.77 -13.37
CA GLY A 355 -3.63 -28.59 -13.07
C GLY A 355 -2.14 -28.89 -13.06
N LEU A 356 -1.71 -29.96 -12.37
CA LEU A 356 -0.31 -30.42 -12.34
C LEU A 356 0.19 -30.83 -13.74
N THR A 357 -0.63 -31.46 -14.56
CA THR A 357 -0.24 -31.85 -15.93
C THR A 357 0.02 -30.61 -16.79
N LYS A 358 -0.86 -29.60 -16.72
CA LYS A 358 -0.68 -28.32 -17.43
C LYS A 358 0.55 -27.56 -16.92
N LEU A 359 0.75 -27.56 -15.59
CA LEU A 359 1.90 -26.91 -14.97
C LEU A 359 3.23 -27.57 -15.37
N ALA A 360 3.28 -28.90 -15.46
CA ALA A 360 4.47 -29.64 -15.89
C ALA A 360 4.91 -29.22 -17.30
N ALA A 361 3.96 -29.13 -18.24
CA ALA A 361 4.22 -28.68 -19.60
C ALA A 361 4.73 -27.24 -19.63
N LEU A 362 4.04 -26.32 -18.94
CA LEU A 362 4.44 -24.91 -18.85
C LEU A 362 5.82 -24.74 -18.21
N ALA A 363 6.13 -25.49 -17.15
CA ALA A 363 7.42 -25.47 -16.49
C ALA A 363 8.54 -25.99 -17.38
N LYS A 364 8.29 -27.03 -18.19
CA LYS A 364 9.24 -27.53 -19.19
C LYS A 364 9.52 -26.48 -20.27
N GLU A 365 8.49 -25.82 -20.80
CA GLU A 365 8.63 -24.73 -21.78
C GLU A 365 9.46 -23.55 -21.25
N GLN A 366 9.31 -23.23 -19.96
CA GLN A 366 10.08 -22.16 -19.30
C GLN A 366 11.46 -22.60 -18.80
N GLY A 367 11.87 -23.85 -19.05
CA GLY A 367 13.15 -24.40 -18.62
C GLY A 367 13.27 -24.62 -17.10
N LYS A 368 12.15 -24.64 -16.37
CA LYS A 368 12.08 -24.89 -14.92
C LYS A 368 11.92 -26.39 -14.66
N ASN A 369 12.98 -27.14 -14.95
CA ASN A 369 12.99 -28.61 -14.92
C ASN A 369 12.70 -29.19 -13.53
N ASN A 370 13.04 -28.48 -12.45
CA ASN A 370 12.74 -28.92 -11.08
C ASN A 370 11.23 -28.95 -10.81
N VAL A 371 10.50 -27.89 -11.20
CA VAL A 371 9.04 -27.83 -11.03
C VAL A 371 8.36 -28.86 -11.92
N ALA A 372 8.80 -28.97 -13.18
CA ALA A 372 8.30 -29.99 -14.10
C ALA A 372 8.50 -31.40 -13.56
N PHE A 373 9.70 -31.71 -13.03
CA PHE A 373 10.01 -33.00 -12.45
C PHE A 373 9.09 -33.33 -11.28
N VAL A 374 8.90 -32.41 -10.33
CA VAL A 374 8.01 -32.64 -9.17
C VAL A 374 6.57 -32.87 -9.63
N CYS A 375 6.06 -32.08 -10.58
CA CYS A 375 4.71 -32.28 -11.11
C CYS A 375 4.54 -33.67 -11.74
N LEU A 376 5.47 -34.08 -12.61
CA LEU A 376 5.44 -35.38 -13.28
C LEU A 376 5.57 -36.54 -12.28
N PHE A 377 6.43 -36.37 -11.28
CA PHE A 377 6.65 -37.37 -10.24
C PHE A 377 5.41 -37.56 -9.37
N MET A 378 4.74 -36.47 -8.96
CA MET A 378 3.47 -36.53 -8.23
C MET A 378 2.34 -37.17 -9.04
N LEU A 379 2.35 -37.02 -10.36
CA LEU A 379 1.42 -37.67 -11.28
C LEU A 379 1.76 -39.15 -11.55
N GLY A 380 2.89 -39.66 -11.07
CA GLY A 380 3.36 -41.01 -11.34
C GLY A 380 3.83 -41.24 -12.79
N LYS A 381 4.13 -40.17 -13.54
CA LYS A 381 4.63 -40.22 -14.92
C LYS A 381 6.16 -40.37 -14.93
N VAL A 382 6.63 -41.52 -14.49
CA VAL A 382 8.06 -41.78 -14.24
C VAL A 382 8.87 -41.80 -15.54
N GLU A 383 8.28 -42.24 -16.65
CA GLU A 383 8.89 -42.26 -17.97
C GLU A 383 9.21 -40.83 -18.45
N ASP A 384 8.27 -39.90 -18.24
CA ASP A 384 8.45 -38.48 -18.55
C ASP A 384 9.50 -37.83 -17.63
N CYS A 385 9.52 -38.22 -16.34
CA CYS A 385 10.58 -37.81 -15.40
C CYS A 385 11.97 -38.25 -15.87
N LEU A 386 12.09 -39.51 -16.31
CA LEU A 386 13.34 -40.07 -16.83
C LEU A 386 13.79 -39.31 -18.08
N HIS A 387 12.87 -39.09 -19.02
CA HIS A 387 13.15 -38.33 -20.23
C HIS A 387 13.60 -36.89 -19.94
N LEU A 388 12.98 -36.22 -18.97
CA LEU A 388 13.35 -34.88 -18.53
C LEU A 388 14.77 -34.82 -17.94
N LEU A 389 15.19 -35.84 -17.19
CA LEU A 389 16.55 -35.92 -16.64
C LEU A 389 17.61 -36.18 -17.70
N VAL A 390 17.30 -37.04 -18.68
CA VAL A 390 18.18 -37.28 -19.83
C VAL A 390 18.31 -36.01 -20.68
N GLU A 391 17.20 -35.34 -21.01
CA GLU A 391 17.20 -34.07 -21.76
C GLU A 391 17.99 -32.96 -21.04
N SER A 392 17.94 -32.93 -19.70
CA SER A 392 18.69 -31.95 -18.88
C SER A 392 20.13 -32.36 -18.58
N ASN A 393 20.63 -33.44 -19.22
CA ASN A 393 21.98 -33.98 -19.06
C ASN A 393 22.32 -34.41 -17.61
N ARG A 394 21.32 -34.80 -16.82
CA ARG A 394 21.45 -35.34 -15.45
C ARG A 394 21.37 -36.86 -15.47
N ILE A 395 22.23 -37.49 -16.29
CA ILE A 395 22.22 -38.93 -16.57
C ILE A 395 22.43 -39.80 -15.32
N PRO A 396 23.32 -39.46 -14.35
CA PRO A 396 23.45 -40.26 -13.13
C PRO A 396 22.15 -40.33 -12.30
N GLU A 397 21.41 -39.22 -12.23
CA GLU A 397 20.15 -39.14 -11.50
C GLU A 397 19.03 -39.87 -12.25
N ALA A 398 19.05 -39.82 -13.58
CA ALA A 398 18.19 -40.65 -14.42
C ALA A 398 18.43 -42.15 -14.16
N ALA A 399 19.69 -42.57 -13.99
CA ALA A 399 20.03 -43.96 -13.71
C ALA A 399 19.53 -44.42 -12.33
N LEU A 400 19.61 -43.56 -11.31
CA LEU A 400 19.07 -43.83 -9.98
C LEU A 400 17.53 -43.93 -9.97
N ILE A 401 16.85 -43.07 -10.73
CA ILE A 401 15.39 -43.12 -10.88
C ILE A 401 14.96 -44.35 -11.68
N ALA A 402 15.68 -44.70 -12.74
CA ALA A 402 15.47 -45.94 -13.47
C ALA A 402 15.62 -47.14 -12.53
N ARG A 403 16.70 -47.22 -11.74
CA ARG A 403 16.88 -48.32 -10.78
C ARG A 403 15.71 -48.43 -9.78
N SER A 404 15.21 -47.30 -9.30
CA SER A 404 14.23 -47.26 -8.22
C SER A 404 12.79 -47.48 -8.69
N TYR A 405 12.44 -47.02 -9.90
CA TYR A 405 11.05 -46.95 -10.37
C TYR A 405 10.81 -47.54 -11.78
N LEU A 406 11.85 -47.67 -12.61
CA LEU A 406 11.81 -48.20 -13.99
C LEU A 406 13.02 -49.13 -14.28
N PRO A 407 13.17 -50.25 -13.54
CA PRO A 407 14.32 -51.14 -13.69
C PRO A 407 14.54 -51.62 -15.13
N SER A 408 13.48 -51.78 -15.93
CA SER A 408 13.59 -52.19 -17.34
C SER A 408 14.39 -51.21 -18.21
N ARG A 409 14.54 -49.95 -17.79
CA ARG A 409 15.27 -48.89 -18.52
C ARG A 409 16.69 -48.69 -18.03
N VAL A 410 17.14 -49.39 -16.99
CA VAL A 410 18.46 -49.15 -16.37
C VAL A 410 19.60 -49.38 -17.34
N SER A 411 19.61 -50.49 -18.08
CA SER A 411 20.67 -50.80 -19.05
C SER A 411 20.80 -49.75 -20.15
N GLU A 412 19.66 -49.25 -20.65
CA GLU A 412 19.62 -48.14 -21.61
C GLU A 412 20.30 -46.86 -21.06
N ILE A 413 19.96 -46.48 -19.83
CA ILE A 413 20.46 -45.25 -19.20
C ILE A 413 21.92 -45.41 -18.75
N VAL A 414 22.32 -46.59 -18.28
CA VAL A 414 23.72 -46.90 -17.93
C VAL A 414 24.60 -46.85 -19.17
N ALA A 415 24.13 -47.33 -20.33
CA ALA A 415 24.85 -47.20 -21.59
C ALA A 415 25.04 -45.72 -21.99
N LEU A 416 24.00 -44.88 -21.84
CA LEU A 416 24.11 -43.43 -22.04
C LEU A 416 25.11 -42.80 -21.05
N TRP A 417 25.10 -43.24 -19.79
CA TRP A 417 26.00 -42.74 -18.76
C TRP A 417 27.46 -43.12 -19.03
N ARG A 418 27.72 -44.38 -19.40
CA ARG A 418 29.04 -44.88 -19.82
C ARG A 418 29.59 -44.05 -20.99
N ASN A 419 28.76 -43.79 -22.01
CA ASN A 419 29.15 -43.00 -23.17
C ASN A 419 29.50 -41.54 -22.81
N ASP A 420 28.77 -40.93 -21.87
CA ASP A 420 29.06 -39.58 -21.43
C ASP A 420 30.30 -39.50 -20.53
N LEU A 421 30.43 -40.44 -19.57
CA LEU A 421 31.60 -40.53 -18.70
C LEU A 421 32.88 -40.85 -19.44
N THR A 422 32.83 -41.62 -20.54
CA THR A 422 34.01 -41.95 -21.35
C THR A 422 34.71 -40.69 -21.87
N LYS A 423 33.99 -39.59 -22.07
CA LYS A 423 34.55 -38.29 -22.49
C LYS A 423 35.43 -37.66 -21.40
N ILE A 424 35.20 -38.00 -20.13
CA ILE A 424 35.85 -37.39 -18.95
C ILE A 424 36.85 -38.38 -18.34
N SER A 425 36.43 -39.62 -18.10
CA SER A 425 37.22 -40.69 -17.49
C SER A 425 36.79 -42.06 -18.03
N PRO A 426 37.59 -42.70 -18.90
CA PRO A 426 37.26 -44.02 -19.44
C PRO A 426 37.24 -45.10 -18.35
N LYS A 427 38.16 -45.02 -17.37
CA LYS A 427 38.23 -45.97 -16.25
C LYS A 427 36.98 -45.94 -15.37
N ALA A 428 36.37 -44.76 -15.18
CA ALA A 428 35.14 -44.64 -14.41
C ALA A 428 33.92 -45.17 -15.18
N ALA A 429 33.89 -44.99 -16.50
CA ALA A 429 32.85 -45.55 -17.37
C ALA A 429 32.86 -47.09 -17.37
N GLU A 430 34.04 -47.71 -17.47
CA GLU A 430 34.22 -49.17 -17.41
C GLU A 430 33.83 -49.76 -16.04
N SER A 431 33.86 -48.94 -14.99
CA SER A 431 33.49 -49.39 -13.65
C SER A 431 31.97 -49.48 -13.45
N LEU A 432 31.12 -48.85 -14.28
CA LEU A 432 29.67 -48.92 -14.09
C LEU A 432 29.14 -50.30 -14.50
N ALA A 433 28.55 -51.06 -13.57
CA ALA A 433 27.93 -52.34 -13.89
C ALA A 433 26.57 -52.17 -14.61
N ASP A 434 26.33 -53.01 -15.61
CA ASP A 434 25.04 -53.13 -16.29
C ASP A 434 24.32 -54.40 -15.78
N PRO A 435 23.05 -54.32 -15.34
CA PRO A 435 22.27 -55.49 -14.93
C PRO A 435 22.15 -56.60 -15.99
N GLU A 436 22.20 -56.27 -17.28
CA GLU A 436 22.16 -57.26 -18.37
C GLU A 436 23.51 -57.99 -18.54
N GLU A 437 24.63 -57.29 -18.32
CA GLU A 437 25.98 -57.85 -18.47
C GLU A 437 26.44 -58.60 -17.21
N TYR A 438 26.05 -58.12 -16.03
CA TYR A 438 26.44 -58.68 -14.73
C TYR A 438 25.23 -58.91 -13.79
N PRO A 439 24.29 -59.83 -14.12
CA PRO A 439 23.11 -60.08 -13.29
C PRO A 439 23.43 -60.50 -11.85
N ASN A 440 24.59 -61.13 -11.63
CA ASN A 440 25.08 -61.59 -10.34
C ASN A 440 25.45 -60.45 -9.37
N LEU A 441 25.56 -59.21 -9.85
CA LEU A 441 25.85 -58.04 -9.03
C LEU A 441 24.58 -57.32 -8.55
N PHE A 442 23.40 -57.66 -9.10
CA PHE A 442 22.12 -57.03 -8.80
C PHE A 442 21.18 -58.05 -8.15
N GLU A 443 21.15 -58.05 -6.82
CA GLU A 443 20.20 -58.87 -6.05
C GLU A 443 18.75 -58.41 -6.33
N ASP A 444 17.81 -59.37 -6.34
CA ASP A 444 16.36 -59.13 -6.53
C ASP A 444 15.95 -58.46 -7.86
N TRP A 445 16.81 -58.47 -8.88
CA TRP A 445 16.54 -57.81 -10.17
C TRP A 445 15.25 -58.30 -10.87
N GLN A 446 15.01 -59.61 -10.86
CA GLN A 446 13.81 -60.20 -11.46
C GLN A 446 12.52 -59.82 -10.72
N VAL A 447 12.62 -59.64 -9.39
CA VAL A 447 11.52 -59.18 -8.54
C VAL A 447 11.22 -57.71 -8.83
N ALA A 448 12.24 -56.88 -9.01
CA ALA A 448 12.09 -55.47 -9.37
C ALA A 448 11.39 -55.28 -10.72
N LEU A 449 11.72 -56.10 -11.74
CA LEU A 449 11.06 -56.07 -13.04
C LEU A 449 9.58 -56.49 -12.96
N SER A 450 9.28 -57.54 -12.19
CA SER A 450 7.89 -58.00 -11.97
C SER A 450 7.06 -56.96 -11.21
N LEU A 451 7.69 -56.24 -10.29
CA LEU A 451 7.11 -55.13 -9.54
C LEU A 451 6.81 -53.92 -10.41
N GLU A 452 7.70 -53.59 -11.34
CA GLU A 452 7.49 -52.52 -12.31
C GLU A 452 6.23 -52.76 -13.14
N GLU A 453 6.04 -54.00 -13.64
CA GLU A 453 4.89 -54.38 -14.45
C GLU A 453 3.57 -54.24 -13.67
N LYS A 454 3.50 -54.76 -12.44
CA LYS A 454 2.31 -54.59 -11.57
C LYS A 454 2.09 -53.14 -11.15
N ALA A 455 3.15 -52.38 -10.91
CA ALA A 455 3.05 -50.96 -10.58
C ALA A 455 2.55 -50.15 -11.78
N ALA A 456 2.92 -50.52 -13.02
CA ALA A 456 2.48 -49.83 -14.22
C ALA A 456 0.95 -49.87 -14.40
N GLU A 457 0.26 -50.92 -13.93
CA GLU A 457 -1.20 -51.04 -13.97
C GLU A 457 -1.92 -50.04 -13.04
N THR A 458 -1.25 -49.60 -11.97
CA THR A 458 -1.81 -48.70 -10.96
C THR A 458 -1.26 -47.27 -11.02
N ARG A 459 -0.18 -47.05 -11.78
CA ARG A 459 0.39 -45.71 -12.06
C ARG A 459 -0.62 -44.83 -12.82
N GLY A 460 -0.77 -43.59 -12.38
CA GLY A 460 -1.72 -42.62 -12.97
C GLY A 460 -3.17 -42.81 -12.55
N VAL A 461 -3.48 -43.81 -11.73
CA VAL A 461 -4.79 -43.93 -11.06
C VAL A 461 -4.70 -43.21 -9.72
N HIS A 462 -5.29 -42.02 -9.65
CA HIS A 462 -5.30 -41.20 -8.43
C HIS A 462 -6.58 -41.45 -7.64
N PRO A 463 -6.50 -42.03 -6.43
CA PRO A 463 -7.67 -42.15 -5.57
C PRO A 463 -8.24 -40.77 -5.22
N PRO A 464 -9.57 -40.61 -5.14
CA PRO A 464 -10.18 -39.37 -4.66
C PRO A 464 -9.64 -38.96 -3.30
N ALA A 465 -9.37 -37.66 -3.10
CA ALA A 465 -8.83 -37.14 -1.85
C ALA A 465 -9.68 -37.48 -0.60
N ARG A 466 -10.99 -37.69 -0.77
CA ARG A 466 -11.91 -38.16 0.29
C ARG A 466 -11.53 -39.52 0.89
N ASP A 467 -10.82 -40.35 0.14
CA ASP A 467 -10.43 -41.70 0.54
C ASP A 467 -9.08 -41.69 1.26
N TYR A 468 -8.54 -40.52 1.60
CA TYR A 468 -7.29 -40.38 2.35
C TYR A 468 -7.31 -41.17 3.66
N GLY A 469 -8.42 -41.15 4.39
CA GLY A 469 -8.59 -41.86 5.67
C GLY A 469 -8.39 -43.38 5.59
N SER A 470 -8.63 -44.01 4.42
CA SER A 470 -8.37 -45.44 4.23
C SER A 470 -6.91 -45.74 3.84
N HIS A 471 -6.11 -44.70 3.62
CA HIS A 471 -4.71 -44.79 3.16
C HIS A 471 -3.71 -44.27 4.20
N THR A 472 -4.17 -43.73 5.34
CA THR A 472 -3.33 -43.14 6.41
C THR A 472 -2.42 -44.15 7.11
N HIS A 473 -2.79 -45.42 7.13
CA HIS A 473 -2.09 -46.48 7.85
C HIS A 473 -1.27 -47.40 6.95
N ARG A 474 -0.89 -46.97 5.73
CA ARG A 474 0.03 -47.75 4.91
C ARG A 474 1.41 -47.77 5.57
N ASP A 475 1.86 -48.95 5.96
CA ASP A 475 3.21 -49.16 6.48
C ASP A 475 4.26 -48.76 5.44
N TYR A 476 5.37 -48.15 5.90
CA TYR A 476 6.50 -47.73 5.07
C TYR A 476 7.36 -48.92 4.62
N THR A 477 6.74 -50.01 4.18
CA THR A 477 7.42 -51.18 3.63
C THR A 477 7.86 -50.85 2.21
N THR A 478 9.11 -51.19 1.87
CA THR A 478 9.58 -51.00 0.48
C THR A 478 8.76 -51.86 -0.47
N LEU A 479 8.57 -51.44 -1.72
CA LEU A 479 7.80 -52.23 -2.71
C LEU A 479 8.37 -53.65 -2.87
N VAL A 480 9.69 -53.81 -2.71
CA VAL A 480 10.41 -55.10 -2.75
C VAL A 480 10.06 -55.98 -1.55
N GLU A 481 10.00 -55.42 -0.34
CA GLU A 481 9.60 -56.15 0.85
C GLU A 481 8.11 -56.50 0.84
N ALA A 482 7.25 -55.59 0.38
CA ALA A 482 5.82 -55.84 0.22
C ALA A 482 5.56 -56.95 -0.81
N PHE A 483 6.31 -56.99 -1.91
CA PHE A 483 6.21 -58.05 -2.91
C PHE A 483 6.72 -59.39 -2.41
N ARG A 484 7.79 -59.40 -1.59
CA ARG A 484 8.26 -60.63 -0.92
C ARG A 484 7.21 -61.18 0.02
N ILE A 485 6.52 -60.34 0.78
CA ILE A 485 5.41 -60.77 1.67
C ILE A 485 4.30 -61.41 0.82
N VAL A 486 3.90 -60.79 -0.29
CA VAL A 486 2.86 -61.33 -1.19
C VAL A 486 3.31 -62.63 -1.88
N GLN A 487 4.57 -62.76 -2.30
CA GLN A 487 5.09 -64.01 -2.88
C GLN A 487 5.19 -65.12 -1.85
N ILE A 488 5.56 -64.82 -0.60
CA ILE A 488 5.58 -65.80 0.49
C ILE A 488 4.14 -66.24 0.81
N GLU A 489 3.17 -65.33 0.81
CA GLU A 489 1.74 -65.68 0.98
C GLU A 489 1.18 -66.51 -0.20
N GLU A 490 1.62 -66.26 -1.44
CA GLU A 490 1.30 -67.09 -2.61
C GLU A 490 1.99 -68.46 -2.57
N GLU A 491 3.26 -68.52 -2.15
CA GLU A 491 4.01 -69.77 -1.98
C GLU A 491 3.47 -70.61 -0.82
N GLU A 492 3.09 -70.00 0.30
CA GLU A 492 2.42 -70.69 1.43
C GLU A 492 1.04 -71.22 1.02
N ARG A 493 0.30 -70.51 0.16
CA ARG A 493 -0.95 -71.02 -0.46
C ARG A 493 -0.72 -72.17 -1.44
N LEU A 494 0.45 -72.26 -2.05
CA LEU A 494 0.82 -73.34 -2.97
C LEU A 494 1.43 -74.55 -2.24
N GLU A 495 2.12 -74.35 -1.12
CA GLU A 495 2.67 -75.41 -0.27
C GLU A 495 1.60 -76.09 0.61
N HIS A 496 0.60 -75.33 1.08
CA HIS A 496 -0.64 -75.89 1.61
C HIS A 496 -1.56 -76.24 0.44
N GLY A 497 -1.24 -77.35 -0.26
CA GLY A 497 -2.01 -77.84 -1.39
C GLY A 497 -3.51 -77.98 -1.09
N ASP A 498 -4.27 -76.95 -1.42
CA ASP A 498 -5.72 -77.03 -1.51
C ASP A 498 -6.06 -77.79 -2.79
N VAL A 499 -6.67 -78.94 -2.57
CA VAL A 499 -7.16 -79.86 -3.61
C VAL A 499 -8.19 -79.10 -4.46
N ILE A 500 -7.82 -78.85 -5.71
CA ILE A 500 -8.75 -78.48 -6.76
C ILE A 500 -9.62 -79.71 -7.06
N GLU A 501 -10.90 -79.68 -6.66
CA GLU A 501 -11.93 -80.48 -7.32
C GLU A 501 -12.52 -79.66 -8.47
N GLU A 502 -12.06 -79.95 -9.69
CA GLU A 502 -12.73 -79.55 -10.92
C GLU A 502 -14.01 -80.39 -11.09
N VAL A 503 -15.17 -79.74 -11.17
CA VAL A 503 -16.27 -80.21 -12.02
C VAL A 503 -16.85 -79.00 -12.74
N GLY A 504 -16.60 -78.94 -14.06
CA GLY A 504 -17.22 -77.98 -14.95
C GLY A 504 -18.69 -78.27 -15.25
N GLY A 505 -19.36 -77.31 -15.88
CA GLY A 505 -20.68 -77.52 -16.46
C GLY A 505 -21.47 -76.23 -16.61
N GLU A 506 -21.49 -75.71 -17.83
CA GLU A 506 -22.47 -74.76 -18.35
C GLU A 506 -23.91 -75.27 -18.14
N GLY A 507 -24.89 -74.36 -18.01
CA GLY A 507 -26.29 -74.67 -18.27
C GLY A 507 -27.29 -74.06 -17.29
N GLU A 508 -27.98 -73.01 -17.77
CA GLU A 508 -29.39 -72.65 -17.57
C GLU A 508 -30.21 -73.45 -16.54
N GLU A 509 -30.92 -72.76 -15.65
CA GLU A 509 -32.38 -72.58 -15.75
C GLU A 509 -32.95 -71.87 -14.51
N GLU A 510 -33.89 -70.98 -14.80
CA GLU A 510 -34.82 -70.33 -13.89
C GLU A 510 -35.66 -71.37 -13.13
N ASN A 511 -35.97 -71.09 -11.86
CA ASN A 511 -37.34 -71.34 -11.41
C ASN A 511 -37.74 -70.45 -10.24
N GLU A 512 -38.95 -69.94 -10.42
CA GLU A 512 -39.72 -69.00 -9.62
C GLU A 512 -40.40 -69.66 -8.41
N GLU A 513 -40.97 -68.78 -7.58
CA GLU A 513 -42.14 -69.00 -6.70
C GLU A 513 -41.89 -69.87 -5.45
N ALA A 514 -42.38 -69.56 -4.26
CA ALA A 514 -43.24 -68.55 -3.63
C ALA A 514 -43.07 -68.83 -2.09
N GLU A 515 -43.55 -68.13 -1.07
CA GLU A 515 -44.64 -67.18 -0.89
C GLU A 515 -44.51 -66.70 0.58
N GLU A 516 -44.85 -65.42 0.83
CA GLU A 516 -45.64 -64.90 1.96
C GLU A 516 -45.31 -65.32 3.42
N GLU A 517 -44.82 -64.42 4.28
CA GLU A 517 -45.48 -63.26 4.95
C GLU A 517 -45.70 -63.53 6.45
N SER A 518 -45.92 -62.45 7.18
CA SER A 518 -46.10 -62.30 8.65
C SER A 518 -44.79 -62.35 9.46
N GLY A 519 -44.50 -61.40 10.34
CA GLY A 519 -45.24 -60.23 10.79
C GLY A 519 -44.75 -59.85 12.19
N ASP A 520 -44.56 -58.55 12.37
CA ASP A 520 -44.68 -57.79 13.62
C ASP A 520 -43.66 -57.97 14.76
N GLY A 521 -43.36 -56.84 15.42
CA GLY A 521 -42.70 -56.81 16.72
C GLY A 521 -41.63 -55.72 16.88
N GLY A 522 -42.03 -54.45 16.84
CA GLY A 522 -41.17 -53.34 17.28
C GLY A 522 -40.83 -53.40 18.77
N LYS A 523 -39.70 -52.79 19.14
CA LYS A 523 -39.42 -52.23 20.47
C LYS A 523 -38.31 -51.19 20.37
N GLU A 524 -38.69 -49.94 20.63
CA GLU A 524 -37.80 -48.86 21.08
C GLU A 524 -37.36 -49.13 22.52
N GLU A 525 -36.13 -48.77 22.86
CA GLU A 525 -35.79 -48.26 24.19
C GLU A 525 -34.55 -47.33 24.10
N ASN A 526 -34.64 -46.25 24.87
CA ASN A 526 -33.83 -45.03 24.89
C ASN A 526 -32.63 -45.12 25.86
N ALA A 527 -31.79 -44.06 25.80
CA ALA A 527 -30.93 -43.49 26.86
C ALA A 527 -29.56 -44.19 27.08
N GLU A 528 -28.43 -43.52 27.32
CA GLU A 528 -28.18 -42.15 27.80
C GLU A 528 -26.69 -41.76 27.56
N GLU A 529 -26.43 -40.47 27.78
CA GLU A 529 -25.18 -39.69 27.67
C GLU A 529 -23.99 -40.23 28.47
N GLU A 530 -22.76 -39.96 27.99
CA GLU A 530 -21.69 -39.42 28.85
C GLU A 530 -20.88 -38.38 28.07
N GLY A 531 -20.87 -37.14 28.58
CA GLY A 531 -19.94 -36.09 28.18
C GLY A 531 -18.78 -36.00 29.17
N VAL A 532 -17.61 -35.61 28.67
CA VAL A 532 -16.50 -35.13 29.50
C VAL A 532 -15.96 -33.83 28.90
N VAL A 533 -15.96 -32.80 29.73
CA VAL A 533 -15.39 -31.46 29.54
C VAL A 533 -14.25 -31.32 30.56
N VAL A 534 -13.11 -30.72 30.17
CA VAL A 534 -12.12 -29.92 30.95
C VAL A 534 -10.73 -30.08 30.31
N ASP A 535 -9.81 -29.12 30.26
CA ASP A 535 -9.79 -27.66 30.35
C ASP A 535 -8.35 -27.22 29.93
N ALA A 536 -8.21 -25.93 29.62
CA ALA A 536 -6.97 -25.25 29.27
C ALA A 536 -6.03 -25.02 30.49
N ASP A 537 -4.71 -25.01 30.24
CA ASP A 537 -3.80 -23.90 30.58
C ASP A 537 -2.32 -24.27 30.34
N SER A 538 -1.57 -23.39 29.67
CA SER A 538 -0.14 -23.17 29.96
C SER A 538 0.38 -21.93 29.23
N THR A 539 0.43 -20.82 29.94
CA THR A 539 1.25 -19.63 29.64
C THR A 539 2.67 -19.82 30.14
N ASP A 540 3.66 -19.24 29.44
CA ASP A 540 4.54 -18.16 29.94
C ASP A 540 5.97 -18.25 29.38
N SER A 541 6.46 -17.15 28.77
CA SER A 541 7.78 -16.52 29.05
C SER A 541 8.21 -15.55 27.95
N ALA A 542 8.33 -14.29 28.36
CA ALA A 542 8.84 -13.14 27.62
C ALA A 542 10.37 -12.98 27.72
N VAL A 543 10.99 -12.29 26.75
CA VAL A 543 12.23 -11.52 26.97
C VAL A 543 12.22 -10.25 26.11
N LEU A 544 12.37 -9.09 26.76
CA LEU A 544 12.67 -7.77 26.21
C LEU A 544 14.19 -7.47 26.34
N VAL A 545 14.74 -6.58 25.50
CA VAL A 545 15.50 -5.34 25.86
C VAL A 545 16.30 -4.76 24.66
N ASN A 546 16.12 -3.44 24.46
CA ASN A 546 16.83 -2.47 23.60
C ASN A 546 18.38 -2.56 23.72
N GLY A 547 19.24 -2.27 22.73
CA GLY A 547 19.37 -1.05 21.91
C GLY A 547 20.50 -0.15 22.47
N ASN A 548 21.64 0.00 21.77
CA ASN A 548 22.38 1.27 21.64
C ASN A 548 23.52 1.24 20.59
N GLU A 549 23.64 2.37 19.93
CA GLU A 549 24.50 2.76 18.80
C GLU A 549 25.99 2.93 19.16
N SER A 550 26.91 2.76 18.19
CA SER A 550 27.63 3.88 17.54
C SER A 550 28.81 3.41 16.66
N GLU A 551 28.89 4.08 15.51
CA GLU A 551 29.75 4.04 14.31
C GLU A 551 31.28 3.83 14.47
N GLU A 552 31.90 3.19 13.46
CA GLU A 552 32.94 3.80 12.59
C GLU A 552 33.38 2.87 11.43
N GLN A 553 32.88 3.22 10.23
CA GLN A 553 33.57 3.37 8.92
C GLN A 553 34.53 2.30 8.32
N TRP A 554 34.33 2.12 6.99
CA TRP A 554 35.25 1.71 5.89
C TRP A 554 34.99 0.37 5.17
N GLY A 555 34.41 0.50 3.96
CA GLY A 555 34.78 -0.26 2.74
C GLY A 555 34.28 -1.70 2.58
N ILE A 556 33.16 -1.89 1.90
CA ILE A 556 32.73 -3.22 1.41
C ILE A 556 33.20 -3.44 -0.03
N THR A 557 34.17 -4.32 -0.19
CA THR A 557 34.46 -5.07 -1.42
C THR A 557 33.87 -6.48 -1.30
N ASN A 558 33.19 -6.93 -2.34
CA ASN A 558 32.64 -8.28 -2.54
C ASN A 558 33.58 -9.41 -2.09
N THR A 559 33.06 -10.41 -1.37
CA THR A 559 33.42 -11.83 -1.55
C THR A 559 32.47 -12.76 -0.78
N THR A 560 31.83 -13.65 -1.53
CA THR A 560 31.06 -14.81 -1.10
C THR A 560 31.96 -15.82 -0.38
N THR A 561 31.56 -16.27 0.82
CA THR A 561 32.17 -17.43 1.50
C THR A 561 31.06 -18.39 1.93
N GLY A 562 31.00 -19.55 1.27
CA GLY A 562 30.32 -20.75 1.77
C GLY A 562 31.31 -21.53 2.62
N VAL A 563 30.92 -21.85 3.86
CA VAL A 563 31.68 -22.69 4.78
C VAL A 563 31.02 -24.06 4.81
N GLY A 564 31.80 -25.08 4.49
CA GLY A 564 31.41 -26.48 4.58
C GLY A 564 31.47 -27.01 6.01
N PHE A 565 30.64 -28.02 6.27
CA PHE A 565 30.86 -28.98 7.35
C PHE A 565 31.08 -30.36 6.75
N VAL A 566 32.27 -30.88 7.07
CA VAL A 566 32.75 -32.23 6.86
C VAL A 566 32.05 -33.14 7.87
N ASN A 567 31.58 -34.32 7.43
CA ASN A 567 31.56 -35.47 8.33
C ASN A 567 32.02 -36.73 7.61
N THR A 568 32.82 -37.47 8.36
CA THR A 568 33.76 -38.52 8.00
C THR A 568 33.06 -39.89 8.03
N TYR A 569 33.40 -40.80 7.11
CA TYR A 569 33.31 -42.23 7.39
C TYR A 569 34.69 -42.89 7.24
N ILE A 570 34.98 -43.66 8.28
CA ILE A 570 36.24 -44.28 8.67
C ILE A 570 36.45 -45.58 7.88
N LEU A 571 37.59 -45.75 7.23
CA LEU A 571 38.18 -47.06 6.94
C LEU A 571 39.35 -47.25 7.91
N GLY A 572 39.22 -48.24 8.79
CA GLY A 572 40.26 -48.64 9.73
C GLY A 572 41.40 -49.35 9.03
N SER A 573 42.62 -48.89 9.32
CA SER A 573 43.89 -49.55 9.06
C SER A 573 44.25 -50.49 10.21
N GLU A 574 44.61 -51.73 9.91
CA GLU A 574 45.61 -52.48 10.69
C GLU A 574 46.73 -52.92 9.74
N GLU A 575 47.92 -52.36 9.98
CA GLU A 575 49.19 -52.77 9.40
C GLU A 575 49.70 -54.04 10.08
N GLY A 576 50.29 -54.95 9.31
CA GLY A 576 51.16 -55.99 9.86
C GLY A 576 51.38 -57.21 8.99
N ASN A 577 52.11 -57.07 7.87
CA ASN A 577 53.29 -57.90 7.54
C ASN A 577 53.81 -57.59 6.13
N GLU A 578 55.02 -57.05 6.07
CA GLU A 578 55.91 -57.19 4.92
C GLU A 578 56.31 -58.67 4.77
N GLU A 579 55.75 -59.37 3.79
CA GLU A 579 56.36 -60.48 3.03
C GLU A 579 55.27 -61.22 2.23
N ALA A 580 54.93 -60.70 1.06
CA ALA A 580 54.34 -61.45 -0.05
C ALA A 580 54.22 -60.53 -1.28
N ALA A 581 55.36 -60.21 -1.89
CA ALA A 581 55.36 -59.79 -3.28
C ALA A 581 54.96 -61.00 -4.13
N GLU A 582 53.98 -60.79 -5.02
CA GLU A 582 53.44 -61.65 -6.08
C GLU A 582 52.01 -62.18 -5.86
N ARG A 583 51.14 -61.78 -6.80
CA ARG A 583 49.75 -62.22 -7.06
C ARG A 583 48.64 -61.53 -6.27
N ARG A 584 48.22 -60.37 -6.77
CA ARG A 584 46.79 -60.02 -6.86
C ARG A 584 46.51 -59.55 -8.29
N GLU A 585 45.83 -60.42 -9.03
CA GLU A 585 45.21 -60.15 -10.31
C GLU A 585 44.22 -58.98 -10.20
N ASP A 586 44.07 -58.25 -11.31
CA ASP A 586 43.03 -57.25 -11.55
C ASP A 586 41.66 -57.80 -11.11
N LYS A 587 41.14 -57.30 -9.99
CA LYS A 587 39.70 -57.34 -9.74
C LYS A 587 39.15 -55.99 -10.17
N GLU A 588 38.50 -55.96 -11.33
CA GLU A 588 37.63 -54.87 -11.75
C GLU A 588 36.60 -54.64 -10.63
N SER A 589 36.78 -53.56 -9.88
CA SER A 589 35.84 -53.14 -8.85
C SER A 589 34.72 -52.35 -9.54
N PHE A 590 33.63 -53.06 -9.85
CA PHE A 590 32.45 -52.46 -10.45
C PHE A 590 31.67 -51.60 -9.43
N ILE A 591 31.20 -50.44 -9.87
CA ILE A 591 30.20 -49.60 -9.24
C ILE A 591 28.85 -50.14 -9.67
N VAL A 592 28.19 -50.83 -8.75
CA VAL A 592 26.80 -51.27 -8.87
C VAL A 592 25.93 -50.11 -8.38
N LEU A 593 25.08 -49.61 -9.26
CA LEU A 593 24.15 -48.53 -8.93
C LEU A 593 23.16 -48.95 -7.88
#